data_AF-A0A820ML99-F1
#
_entry.id   AF-A0A820ML99-F1
#
_cell.length_a   1.000
_cell.length_b   1.000
_cell.length_c   1.000
_cell.angle_alpha   90.00
_cell.angle_beta   90.00
_cell.angle_gamma   90.00
#
_symmetry.space_group_name_H-M   'P 1'
#
loop_
_entity.id
_entity.type
_entity.pdbx_description
1 polymer ?
#
loop_
_entity_poly.entity_id
_entity_poly.type
_entity_poly.pdbx_seq_one_letter_code
_entity_poly.pdbx_strand_id
1 'polypeptide(L)'
;LSTNRNDTIGIGGFPWIRWYQTFGVGYVPNDVVPNVFMAVAMDLRDDPANIHPRTKHDVGYRLAQAGLAVAYGQQVEYLGPIVSTVTLDSATSTIDIAYSKVTGIDLRSPNGFEVCCQGTQCSNDNLWVASPVSLKNTLTV
;
A
#
# COMPACT_ATOMS: atom_id res chain seq x y z
N LEU A 1 -3.69 0.22 0.22
CA LEU A 1 -3.70 -0.70 1.39
C LEU A 1 -4.11 -2.07 0.87
N SER A 2 -3.33 -3.13 1.07
CA SER A 2 -3.58 -4.42 0.40
C SER A 2 -4.51 -5.34 1.19
N THR A 3 -5.07 -6.31 0.47
CA THR A 3 -5.92 -7.39 0.99
C THR A 3 -5.03 -8.55 1.48
N ASN A 4 -5.63 -9.59 2.08
CA ASN A 4 -4.91 -10.81 2.47
C ASN A 4 -4.81 -11.86 1.35
N ARG A 5 -5.29 -11.54 0.14
CA ARG A 5 -5.26 -12.38 -1.06
C ARG A 5 -4.59 -11.63 -2.21
N ASN A 6 -4.10 -12.36 -3.20
CA ASN A 6 -3.58 -11.78 -4.44
C ASN A 6 -4.51 -12.16 -5.60
N ASP A 7 -5.81 -11.99 -5.39
CA ASP A 7 -6.85 -12.22 -6.38
C ASP A 7 -7.77 -10.99 -6.45
N THR A 8 -8.50 -10.87 -7.55
CA THR A 8 -9.35 -9.73 -7.88
C THR A 8 -10.81 -9.95 -7.48
N ILE A 9 -11.06 -10.89 -6.55
CA ILE A 9 -12.41 -11.42 -6.26
C ILE A 9 -13.01 -10.75 -5.02
N GLY A 10 -12.20 -10.14 -4.14
CA GLY A 10 -12.70 -9.33 -3.03
C GLY A 10 -11.62 -8.69 -2.18
N ILE A 11 -11.88 -7.44 -1.77
CA ILE A 11 -10.97 -6.61 -0.97
C ILE A 11 -10.95 -7.05 0.51
N GLY A 12 -12.13 -7.46 1.03
CA GLY A 12 -12.31 -7.89 2.41
C GLY A 12 -12.11 -6.75 3.43
N GLY A 13 -12.25 -7.05 4.72
CA GLY A 13 -12.20 -6.02 5.78
C GLY A 13 -10.79 -5.50 6.13
N PHE A 14 -9.73 -6.13 5.64
CA PHE A 14 -8.35 -5.81 6.04
C PHE A 14 -7.90 -4.40 5.63
N PRO A 15 -8.18 -3.91 4.42
CA PRO A 15 -7.87 -2.53 4.06
C PRO A 15 -8.55 -1.51 4.95
N TRP A 16 -9.78 -1.79 5.41
CA TRP A 16 -10.51 -0.90 6.32
C TRP A 16 -9.85 -0.82 7.69
N ILE A 17 -9.48 -1.97 8.28
CA ILE A 17 -8.71 -2.03 9.54
C ILE A 17 -7.40 -1.25 9.39
N ARG A 18 -6.69 -1.46 8.28
CA ARG A 18 -5.40 -0.82 8.02
C ARG A 18 -5.52 0.68 7.80
N TRP A 19 -6.61 1.14 7.19
CA TRP A 19 -6.91 2.57 7.04
C TRP A 19 -7.06 3.24 8.41
N TYR A 20 -7.80 2.60 9.33
CA TYR A 20 -7.95 3.14 10.68
C TYR A 20 -6.68 3.04 11.53
N GLN A 21 -5.81 2.06 11.32
CA GLN A 21 -4.48 2.02 11.95
C GLN A 21 -3.63 3.25 11.61
N THR A 22 -3.94 3.92 10.48
CA THR A 22 -3.28 5.16 10.04
C THR A 22 -4.09 6.42 10.35
N PHE A 23 -5.07 6.34 11.27
CA PHE A 23 -5.98 7.46 11.60
C PHE A 23 -6.74 8.00 10.40
N GLY A 24 -7.02 7.13 9.41
CA GLY A 24 -7.72 7.52 8.19
C GLY A 24 -6.93 8.43 7.25
N VAL A 25 -5.60 8.44 7.37
CA VAL A 25 -4.71 9.22 6.48
C VAL A 25 -4.09 8.35 5.39
N GLY A 26 -3.89 7.06 5.65
CA GLY A 26 -3.31 6.09 4.70
C GLY A 26 -1.82 5.79 4.91
N TYR A 27 -1.12 6.56 5.75
CA TYR A 27 0.27 6.35 6.13
C TYR A 27 0.55 6.88 7.53
N VAL A 28 1.63 6.43 8.17
CA VAL A 28 2.20 7.00 9.40
C VAL A 28 3.73 7.08 9.26
N PRO A 29 4.41 8.06 9.89
CA PRO A 29 3.85 9.17 10.67
C PRO A 29 3.04 10.14 9.81
N ASN A 30 2.11 10.88 10.43
CA ASN A 30 1.27 11.89 9.78
C ASN A 30 0.89 13.00 10.77
N ASP A 31 0.16 14.03 10.32
CA ASP A 31 -0.19 15.19 11.15
C ASP A 31 -1.08 14.87 12.36
N VAL A 32 -1.81 13.74 12.33
CA VAL A 32 -2.63 13.27 13.47
C VAL A 32 -1.77 12.57 14.50
N VAL A 33 -0.79 11.78 14.05
CA VAL A 33 0.12 10.99 14.89
C VAL A 33 1.58 11.13 14.41
N PRO A 34 2.24 12.26 14.70
CA PRO A 34 3.53 12.63 14.09
C PRO A 34 4.70 11.75 14.53
N ASN A 35 4.58 11.08 15.67
CA ASN A 35 5.64 10.23 16.25
C ASN A 35 5.26 8.75 16.27
N VAL A 36 4.30 8.34 15.44
CA VAL A 36 3.88 6.94 15.31
C VAL A 36 4.41 6.38 13.99
N PHE A 37 4.85 5.12 14.02
CA PHE A 37 5.29 4.40 12.83
C PHE A 37 4.68 3.00 12.78
N MET A 38 4.65 2.42 11.58
CA MET A 38 4.14 1.07 11.34
C MET A 38 4.99 0.33 10.32
N ALA A 39 4.94 -1.00 10.34
CA ALA A 39 5.49 -1.83 9.27
C ALA A 39 4.38 -2.46 8.42
N VAL A 40 4.60 -2.53 7.11
CA VAL A 40 3.81 -3.39 6.22
C VAL A 40 4.28 -4.83 6.45
N ALA A 41 3.33 -5.75 6.63
CA ALA A 41 3.61 -7.17 6.86
C ALA A 41 2.83 -8.11 5.93
N MET A 42 1.88 -7.57 5.15
CA MET A 42 0.98 -8.39 4.31
C MET A 42 1.71 -9.00 3.11
N ASP A 43 2.78 -8.34 2.65
CA ASP A 43 3.66 -8.81 1.57
C ASP A 43 4.62 -9.93 2.02
N LEU A 44 4.79 -10.13 3.32
CA LEU A 44 5.70 -11.11 3.90
C LEU A 44 5.00 -12.43 4.26
N ARG A 45 3.71 -12.56 3.94
CA ARG A 45 2.95 -13.77 4.21
C ARG A 45 3.43 -14.89 3.31
N ASP A 46 3.73 -16.03 3.92
CA ASP A 46 4.33 -17.18 3.28
C ASP A 46 3.40 -18.40 3.21
N ASP A 47 2.53 -18.60 4.21
CA ASP A 47 1.55 -19.69 4.24
C ASP A 47 0.11 -19.16 4.33
N PRO A 48 -0.71 -19.38 3.28
CA PRO A 48 -2.13 -19.00 3.26
C PRO A 48 -3.03 -19.71 4.27
N ALA A 49 -2.63 -20.86 4.81
CA ALA A 49 -3.39 -21.60 5.81
C ALA A 49 -2.95 -21.26 7.26
N ASN A 50 -1.81 -20.59 7.43
CA ASN A 50 -1.28 -20.25 8.73
C ASN A 50 -1.52 -18.77 9.08
N ILE A 51 -2.04 -18.54 10.29
CA ILE A 51 -2.26 -17.19 10.84
C ILE A 51 -1.01 -16.61 11.51
N HIS A 52 0.05 -17.40 11.66
CA HIS A 52 1.32 -16.99 12.27
C HIS A 52 2.45 -16.99 11.23
N PRO A 53 2.70 -15.86 10.53
CA PRO A 53 3.80 -15.76 9.56
C PRO A 53 5.16 -16.07 10.18
N ARG A 54 6.05 -16.75 9.45
CA ARG A 54 7.42 -17.05 9.94
C ARG A 54 8.36 -15.84 9.85
N THR A 55 8.05 -14.89 8.96
CA THR A 55 8.83 -13.68 8.62
C THR A 55 8.77 -12.56 9.67
N LYS A 56 8.68 -12.91 10.96
CA LYS A 56 8.64 -11.94 12.08
C LYS A 56 9.90 -11.08 12.16
N HIS A 57 11.04 -11.65 11.76
CA HIS A 57 12.31 -10.93 11.73
C HIS A 57 12.26 -9.75 10.74
N ASP A 58 11.72 -9.95 9.54
CA ASP A 58 11.57 -8.90 8.52
C ASP A 58 10.65 -7.77 8.98
N VAL A 59 9.54 -8.12 9.65
CA VAL A 59 8.63 -7.13 10.27
C VAL A 59 9.36 -6.35 11.36
N GLY A 60 10.10 -7.02 12.24
CA GLY A 60 10.91 -6.39 13.29
C GLY A 60 11.99 -5.47 12.74
N TYR A 61 12.67 -5.88 11.67
CA TYR A 61 13.66 -5.06 10.97
C TYR A 61 13.04 -3.77 10.41
N ARG A 62 11.87 -3.86 9.74
CA ARG A 62 11.13 -2.68 9.25
C ARG A 62 10.76 -1.73 10.39
N LEU A 63 10.29 -2.27 11.52
CA LEU A 63 9.98 -1.47 12.70
C LEU A 63 11.22 -0.82 13.33
N ALA A 64 12.35 -1.52 13.35
CA ALA A 64 13.61 -0.99 13.86
C ALA A 64 14.12 0.18 13.00
N GLN A 65 14.09 0.07 11.68
CA GLN A 65 14.43 1.16 10.76
C GLN A 65 13.54 2.39 11.00
N ALA A 66 12.23 2.17 11.16
CA ALA A 66 11.29 3.26 11.46
C ALA A 66 11.55 3.89 12.83
N GLY A 67 11.89 3.11 13.85
CA GLY A 67 12.30 3.62 15.14
C GLY A 67 13.57 4.47 15.07
N LEU A 68 14.59 4.03 14.34
CA LEU A 68 15.83 4.79 14.13
C LEU A 68 15.55 6.13 13.46
N ALA A 69 14.70 6.16 12.44
CA ALA A 69 14.35 7.39 11.74
C ALA A 69 13.48 8.34 12.58
N VAL A 70 12.38 7.83 13.14
CA VAL A 70 11.36 8.67 13.81
C VAL A 70 11.78 9.05 15.23
N ALA A 71 12.30 8.10 16.02
CA ALA A 71 12.61 8.34 17.42
C ALA A 71 14.04 8.86 17.65
N TYR A 72 14.99 8.47 16.79
CA TYR A 72 16.41 8.80 16.93
C TYR A 72 16.95 9.76 15.86
N GLY A 73 16.12 10.19 14.90
CA GLY A 73 16.49 11.16 13.88
C GLY A 73 17.56 10.68 12.89
N GLN A 74 17.77 9.36 12.78
CA GLN A 74 18.75 8.80 11.85
C GLN A 74 18.26 8.89 10.41
N GLN A 75 19.19 9.16 9.49
CA GLN A 75 18.91 9.24 8.06
C GLN A 75 18.95 7.83 7.45
N VAL A 76 17.86 7.08 7.62
CA VAL A 76 17.68 5.72 7.09
C VAL A 76 16.38 5.61 6.29
N GLU A 77 16.35 4.74 5.28
CA GLU A 77 15.13 4.46 4.54
C GLU A 77 14.20 3.57 5.38
N TYR A 78 13.04 4.09 5.74
CA TYR A 78 12.09 3.42 6.64
C TYR A 78 10.64 3.43 6.15
N LEU A 79 10.36 4.18 5.08
CA LEU A 79 9.04 4.27 4.47
C LEU A 79 9.01 3.46 3.18
N GLY A 80 7.87 2.82 2.93
CA GLY A 80 7.56 2.29 1.61
C GLY A 80 7.07 3.40 0.66
N PRO A 81 6.76 3.05 -0.60
CA PRO A 81 6.24 4.00 -1.58
C PRO A 81 4.93 4.62 -1.09
N ILE A 82 4.86 5.96 -1.05
CA ILE A 82 3.64 6.71 -0.71
C ILE A 82 3.11 7.37 -1.97
N VAL A 83 1.84 7.09 -2.31
CA VAL A 83 1.16 7.73 -3.45
C VAL A 83 1.21 9.25 -3.27
N SER A 84 1.78 9.94 -4.25
CA SER A 84 1.87 11.40 -4.28
C SER A 84 0.85 12.04 -5.20
N THR A 85 0.62 11.45 -6.38
CA THR A 85 -0.35 11.94 -7.36
C THR A 85 -1.03 10.79 -8.07
N VAL A 86 -2.29 11.02 -8.45
CA VAL A 86 -3.10 10.12 -9.26
C VAL A 86 -3.71 10.96 -10.37
N THR A 87 -3.44 10.61 -11.64
CA THR A 87 -3.93 11.35 -12.81
C THR A 87 -4.67 10.40 -13.73
N LEU A 88 -5.87 10.79 -14.16
CA LEU A 88 -6.63 10.06 -15.16
C LEU A 88 -6.28 10.59 -16.55
N ASP A 89 -5.81 9.71 -17.43
CA ASP A 89 -5.74 9.99 -18.86
C ASP A 89 -7.01 9.47 -19.54
N SER A 90 -7.93 10.40 -19.82
CA SER A 90 -9.20 10.09 -20.48
C SER A 90 -9.03 9.62 -21.94
N ALA A 91 -7.93 9.95 -22.61
CA ALA A 91 -7.71 9.55 -23.99
C ALA A 91 -7.36 8.06 -24.10
N THR A 92 -6.57 7.56 -23.14
CA THR A 92 -6.14 6.17 -23.08
C THR A 92 -6.95 5.32 -22.08
N SER A 93 -7.80 5.95 -21.27
CA SER A 93 -8.51 5.33 -20.15
C SER A 93 -7.56 4.65 -19.15
N THR A 94 -6.44 5.30 -18.84
CA THR A 94 -5.43 4.82 -17.89
C THR A 94 -5.26 5.76 -16.70
N ILE A 95 -4.73 5.23 -15.60
CA ILE A 95 -4.44 5.99 -14.38
C ILE A 95 -2.94 6.00 -14.12
N ASP A 96 -2.34 7.19 -14.13
CA ASP A 96 -0.95 7.37 -13.74
C ASP A 96 -0.84 7.63 -12.24
N ILE A 97 -0.11 6.74 -11.56
CA ILE A 97 0.18 6.83 -10.13
C ILE A 97 1.66 7.16 -9.94
N ALA A 98 1.93 8.31 -9.32
CA ALA A 98 3.27 8.64 -8.86
C ALA A 98 3.41 8.30 -7.38
N TYR A 99 4.59 7.81 -7.01
CA TYR A 99 4.95 7.51 -5.63
C TYR A 99 6.15 8.34 -5.20
N SER A 100 6.22 8.58 -3.91
CA SER A 100 7.27 9.34 -3.24
C SER A 100 7.85 8.55 -2.07
N LYS A 101 8.84 9.12 -1.39
CA LYS A 101 9.52 8.58 -0.19
C LYS A 101 10.36 7.32 -0.41
N VAL A 102 10.50 6.88 -1.65
CA VAL A 102 11.36 5.76 -2.05
C VAL A 102 12.30 6.19 -3.16
N THR A 103 13.45 5.53 -3.25
CA THR A 103 14.44 5.76 -4.32
C THR A 103 14.12 4.99 -5.59
N GLY A 104 13.34 3.91 -5.48
CA GLY A 104 12.91 3.09 -6.60
C GLY A 104 11.76 2.18 -6.24
N ILE A 105 11.06 1.70 -7.27
CA ILE A 105 9.97 0.74 -7.13
C ILE A 105 10.22 -0.44 -8.05
N ASP A 106 10.12 -1.63 -7.47
CA ASP A 106 10.15 -2.86 -8.24
C ASP A 106 8.75 -3.46 -8.39
N LEU A 107 8.24 -3.45 -9.62
CA LEU A 107 6.98 -4.07 -9.96
C LEU A 107 7.20 -5.58 -10.12
N ARG A 108 6.73 -6.34 -9.12
CA ARG A 108 6.86 -7.81 -9.11
C ARG A 108 5.67 -8.54 -9.75
N SER A 109 4.54 -7.87 -9.88
CA SER A 109 3.31 -8.39 -10.46
C SER A 109 2.55 -7.22 -11.10
N PRO A 110 2.04 -7.35 -12.33
CA PRO A 110 1.15 -6.34 -12.92
C PRO A 110 -0.25 -6.37 -12.28
N ASN A 111 -0.58 -7.42 -11.52
CA ASN A 111 -1.85 -7.55 -10.80
C ASN A 111 -1.77 -6.97 -9.39
N GLY A 112 -2.92 -6.53 -8.85
CA GLY A 112 -3.07 -6.08 -7.47
C GLY A 112 -3.65 -4.68 -7.29
N PHE A 113 -4.00 -4.01 -8.39
CA PHE A 113 -4.74 -2.75 -8.37
C PHE A 113 -6.17 -2.97 -8.83
N GLU A 114 -7.06 -2.17 -8.27
CA GLU A 114 -8.47 -2.15 -8.60
C GLU A 114 -8.92 -0.70 -8.65
N VAL A 115 -9.87 -0.41 -9.56
CA VAL A 115 -10.42 0.92 -9.76
C VAL A 115 -11.94 0.82 -9.68
N CYS A 116 -12.54 1.76 -8.97
CA CYS A 116 -13.98 1.96 -8.98
C CYS A 116 -14.32 3.26 -9.72
N CYS A 117 -15.08 3.13 -10.81
CA CYS A 117 -15.46 4.26 -11.67
C CYS A 117 -16.82 4.87 -11.32
N GLN A 118 -17.27 4.75 -10.06
CA GLN A 118 -18.58 5.23 -9.58
C GLN A 118 -18.46 6.50 -8.72
N GLY A 119 -17.40 7.28 -8.93
CA GLY A 119 -17.14 8.50 -8.16
C GLY A 119 -16.95 8.22 -6.67
N THR A 120 -17.79 8.80 -5.81
CA THR A 120 -17.73 8.56 -4.36
C THR A 120 -18.47 7.30 -3.92
N GLN A 121 -19.22 6.65 -4.82
CA GLN A 121 -20.03 5.47 -4.53
C GLN A 121 -19.23 4.17 -4.66
N CYS A 122 -18.07 4.11 -4.01
CA CYS A 122 -17.14 2.98 -4.09
C CYS A 122 -17.06 2.16 -2.79
N SER A 123 -18.13 2.20 -1.99
CA SER A 123 -18.23 1.44 -0.73
C SER A 123 -18.63 -0.03 -0.92
N ASN A 124 -19.12 -0.40 -2.10
CA ASN A 124 -19.46 -1.78 -2.45
C ASN A 124 -18.32 -2.41 -3.23
N ASP A 125 -17.73 -3.47 -2.68
CA ASP A 125 -16.62 -4.23 -3.27
C ASP A 125 -16.92 -4.71 -4.70
N ASN A 126 -18.19 -4.99 -5.04
CA ASN A 126 -18.59 -5.44 -6.38
C ASN A 126 -18.46 -4.35 -7.47
N LEU A 127 -18.20 -3.10 -7.09
CA LEU A 127 -18.02 -1.98 -8.02
C LEU A 127 -16.56 -1.76 -8.41
N TRP A 128 -15.63 -2.46 -7.73
CA TRP A 128 -14.21 -2.41 -8.02
C TRP A 128 -13.87 -3.42 -9.11
N VAL A 129 -13.10 -2.96 -10.10
CA VAL A 129 -12.66 -3.78 -11.23
C VAL A 129 -11.15 -3.86 -11.22
N ALA A 130 -10.62 -5.06 -11.43
CA ALA A 130 -9.18 -5.29 -11.59
C ALA A 130 -8.61 -4.40 -12.70
N SER A 131 -7.53 -3.67 -12.39
CA SER A 131 -6.81 -2.83 -13.33
C SER A 131 -5.33 -3.23 -13.32
N PRO A 132 -4.84 -3.97 -14.32
CA PRO A 132 -3.46 -4.41 -14.35
C PRO A 132 -2.53 -3.27 -14.76
N VAL A 133 -1.35 -3.21 -14.16
CA VAL A 133 -0.31 -2.24 -14.51
C VAL A 133 0.14 -2.44 -15.96
N SER A 134 0.11 -1.39 -16.75
CA SER A 134 0.50 -1.37 -18.17
C SER A 134 1.96 -0.93 -18.37
N LEU A 135 2.51 -0.04 -17.52
CA LEU A 135 3.88 0.50 -17.63
C LEU A 135 4.54 0.75 -16.25
N LYS A 136 5.88 0.66 -16.17
CA LYS A 136 6.67 0.73 -14.92
C LYS A 136 7.30 2.11 -14.63
N ASN A 137 7.66 2.89 -15.66
CA ASN A 137 8.46 4.12 -15.49
C ASN A 137 7.68 5.24 -14.77
N THR A 138 6.38 5.24 -14.99
CA THR A 138 5.31 5.77 -14.14
C THR A 138 4.41 4.57 -13.93
N LEU A 139 3.96 4.28 -12.71
CA LEU A 139 3.04 3.16 -12.51
C LEU A 139 1.69 3.55 -13.13
N THR A 140 1.54 3.25 -14.41
CA THR A 140 0.33 3.47 -15.21
C THR A 140 -0.51 2.21 -15.09
N VAL A 141 -1.69 2.35 -14.50
CA VAL A 141 -2.63 1.28 -14.12
C VAL A 141 -3.89 1.36 -14.96
#